data_AF-A0A2S9FLH9-F1
#
_entry.id   AF-A0A2S9FLH9-F1
#
_cell.length_a   1.000
_cell.length_b   1.000
_cell.length_c   1.000
_cell.angle_alpha   90.00
_cell.angle_beta   90.00
_cell.angle_gamma   90.00
#
_symmetry.space_group_name_H-M   'P 1'
#
loop_
_entity.id
_entity.type
_entity.pdbx_description
1 polymer ?
#
loop_
_entity_poly.entity_id
_entity_poly.type
_entity_poly.pdbx_seq_one_letter_code
_entity_poly.pdbx_strand_id
1 'polypeptide(L)'
;GVVSTDGVVPACESYDCITIFASTLNLADRAMAVLAAGAPSRPWPADVRLAAPPEPVVAIPDELPELDRRWRAAFDAAAEMLAARGCRVVTVEIAPFLAAAKLLYDGALISERYAAVGEFIDANPDATLDPTVSSIVAAARDVPAHRLVHDRLEV
;
A
#
# COMPACT_ATOMS: atom_id res chain seq x y z
N GLY A 1 -6.02 -2.20 -10.77
CA GLY A 1 -5.96 -0.82 -10.23
C GLY A 1 -6.29 0.20 -11.30
N VAL A 2 -5.76 1.43 -11.20
CA VAL A 2 -5.86 2.49 -12.24
C VAL A 2 -4.83 2.28 -13.36
N VAL A 3 -3.74 1.58 -13.08
CA VAL A 3 -2.75 1.10 -14.06
C VAL A 3 -2.90 -0.42 -14.16
N SER A 4 -2.75 -0.97 -15.37
CA SER A 4 -2.78 -2.42 -15.57
C SER A 4 -1.54 -3.07 -14.94
N THR A 5 -1.74 -4.25 -14.37
CA THR A 5 -0.68 -5.15 -13.88
C THR A 5 -0.37 -6.26 -14.90
N ASP A 6 -0.95 -6.22 -16.10
CA ASP A 6 -0.67 -7.20 -17.15
C ASP A 6 0.82 -7.19 -17.51
N GLY A 7 1.44 -8.37 -17.51
CA GLY A 7 2.87 -8.53 -17.75
C GLY A 7 3.77 -8.25 -16.55
N VAL A 8 3.19 -8.01 -15.36
CA VAL A 8 3.92 -7.84 -14.10
C VAL A 8 3.80 -9.13 -13.30
N VAL A 9 4.93 -9.60 -12.75
CA VAL A 9 4.93 -10.76 -11.85
C VAL A 9 4.20 -10.36 -10.57
N PRO A 10 3.11 -11.06 -10.20
CA PRO A 10 2.35 -10.70 -9.02
C PRO A 10 3.15 -10.95 -7.74
N ALA A 11 2.85 -10.16 -6.71
CA ALA A 11 3.28 -10.38 -5.34
C ALA A 11 2.05 -10.63 -4.47
N CYS A 12 1.18 -9.64 -4.33
CA CYS A 12 -0.17 -9.82 -3.79
C CYS A 12 -1.14 -9.27 -4.83
N GLU A 13 -1.54 -10.10 -5.80
CA GLU A 13 -2.24 -9.66 -7.03
C GLU A 13 -3.43 -8.74 -6.75
N SER A 14 -4.21 -9.02 -5.69
CA SER A 14 -5.38 -8.21 -5.32
C SER A 14 -5.04 -6.79 -4.86
N TYR A 15 -3.80 -6.54 -4.44
CA TYR A 15 -3.31 -5.30 -3.84
C TYR A 15 -2.19 -4.63 -4.64
N ASP A 16 -1.57 -5.34 -5.58
CA ASP A 16 -0.45 -4.83 -6.35
C ASP A 16 -0.83 -3.58 -7.16
N CYS A 17 0.04 -2.57 -7.08
CA CYS A 17 -0.11 -1.31 -7.78
C CYS A 17 1.22 -0.90 -8.42
N ILE A 18 1.18 -0.55 -9.70
CA ILE A 18 2.34 0.02 -10.40
C ILE A 18 2.57 1.45 -9.91
N THR A 19 3.81 1.75 -9.52
CA THR A 19 4.22 3.05 -8.98
C THR A 19 5.17 3.77 -9.93
N ILE A 20 5.26 5.10 -9.77
CA ILE A 20 6.07 5.96 -10.61
C ILE A 20 7.02 6.75 -9.70
N PHE A 21 8.31 6.63 -9.96
CA PHE A 21 9.31 7.53 -9.39
C PHE A 21 9.62 8.65 -10.38
N ALA A 22 9.47 9.90 -9.94
CA ALA A 22 9.78 11.07 -10.74
C ALA A 22 10.36 12.20 -9.86
N SER A 23 11.14 13.09 -10.47
CA SER A 23 11.74 14.24 -9.78
C SER A 23 10.76 15.38 -9.51
N THR A 24 9.59 15.38 -10.15
CA THR A 24 8.54 16.40 -9.97
C THR A 24 7.15 15.76 -10.06
N LEU A 25 6.17 16.39 -9.42
CA LEU A 25 4.77 15.97 -9.47
C LEU A 25 4.22 16.00 -10.91
N ASN A 26 4.45 17.08 -11.65
CA ASN A 26 4.00 17.20 -13.04
C ASN A 26 4.51 16.07 -13.94
N LEU A 27 5.74 15.59 -13.70
CA LEU A 27 6.29 14.46 -14.47
C LEU A 27 5.63 13.14 -14.05
N ALA A 28 5.41 12.93 -12.75
CA ALA A 28 4.68 11.77 -12.24
C ALA A 28 3.25 11.72 -12.80
N ASP A 29 2.53 12.85 -12.78
CA ASP A 29 1.16 12.96 -13.27
C ASP A 29 1.06 12.67 -14.78
N ARG A 30 2.02 13.18 -15.56
CA ARG A 30 2.10 12.88 -17.01
C ARG A 30 2.33 11.40 -17.26
N ALA A 31 3.23 10.76 -16.51
CA ALA A 31 3.48 9.33 -16.64
C ALA A 31 2.25 8.51 -16.21
N MET A 32 1.56 8.91 -15.13
CA MET A 32 0.32 8.27 -14.68
C MET A 32 -0.78 8.38 -15.75
N ALA A 33 -0.95 9.55 -16.35
CA ALA A 33 -1.95 9.74 -17.42
C ALA A 33 -1.69 8.83 -18.64
N VAL A 34 -0.41 8.58 -18.98
CA VAL A 34 -0.03 7.64 -20.04
C VAL A 34 -0.27 6.19 -19.62
N LEU A 35 0.17 5.79 -18.42
CA LEU A 35 0.06 4.40 -17.95
C LEU A 35 -1.37 3.98 -17.62
N ALA A 36 -2.23 4.92 -17.23
CA ALA A 36 -3.64 4.69 -17.00
C ALA A 36 -4.46 4.64 -18.30
N ALA A 37 -3.88 5.03 -19.45
CA ALA A 37 -4.56 5.01 -20.74
C ALA A 37 -4.80 3.57 -21.20
N GLY A 38 -6.03 3.09 -21.02
CA GLY A 38 -6.44 1.73 -21.39
C GLY A 38 -6.77 0.81 -20.21
N ALA A 39 -6.59 1.28 -18.97
CA ALA A 39 -7.18 0.58 -17.83
C ALA A 39 -8.72 0.58 -17.98
N PRO A 40 -9.41 -0.53 -17.67
CA PRO A 40 -10.87 -0.55 -17.69
C PRO A 40 -11.36 0.62 -16.85
N SER A 41 -12.23 1.45 -17.42
CA SER A 41 -12.70 2.66 -16.75
C SER A 41 -13.32 2.24 -15.41
N ARG A 42 -12.62 2.50 -14.30
CA ARG A 42 -13.30 2.51 -13.01
C ARG A 42 -14.35 3.62 -13.13
N PRO A 43 -15.66 3.30 -13.01
CA PRO A 43 -16.66 4.34 -13.01
C PRO A 43 -16.41 5.21 -11.79
N TRP A 44 -15.97 6.44 -12.02
CA TRP A 44 -15.90 7.43 -10.97
C TRP A 44 -17.27 8.10 -10.88
N PRO A 45 -17.82 8.26 -9.66
CA PRO A 45 -18.98 9.10 -9.46
C PRO A 45 -18.74 10.49 -10.06
N ALA A 46 -19.76 11.10 -10.67
CA ALA A 46 -19.63 12.42 -11.30
C ALA A 46 -19.30 13.53 -10.28
N ASP A 47 -19.53 13.28 -9.00
CA ASP A 47 -19.23 14.13 -7.86
C ASP A 47 -17.86 13.83 -7.20
N VAL A 48 -17.00 13.03 -7.87
CA VAL A 48 -15.63 12.82 -7.40
C VAL A 48 -14.90 14.15 -7.28
N ARG A 49 -14.34 14.42 -6.10
CA ARG A 49 -13.57 15.64 -5.84
C ARG A 49 -12.15 15.46 -6.34
N LEU A 50 -11.79 16.17 -7.40
CA LEU A 50 -10.45 16.13 -8.01
C LEU A 50 -9.50 17.20 -7.45
N ALA A 51 -9.97 18.01 -6.49
CA ALA A 51 -9.18 19.04 -5.82
C ALA A 51 -9.55 19.11 -4.34
N ALA A 52 -8.60 19.55 -3.52
CA ALA A 52 -8.85 19.82 -2.11
C ALA A 52 -9.83 20.99 -1.94
N PRO A 53 -10.66 21.00 -0.89
CA PRO A 53 -11.52 22.14 -0.58
C PRO A 53 -10.69 23.38 -0.19
N PRO A 54 -11.30 24.59 -0.14
CA PRO A 54 -10.58 25.82 0.24
C PRO A 54 -9.87 25.76 1.59
N GLU A 55 -10.41 24.99 2.55
CA GLU A 55 -9.77 24.66 3.82
C GLU A 55 -9.60 23.14 3.91
N PRO A 56 -8.48 22.58 3.41
CA PRO A 56 -8.21 21.15 3.46
C PRO A 56 -8.08 20.66 4.90
N VAL A 57 -8.60 19.47 5.17
CA VAL A 57 -8.42 18.79 6.46
C VAL A 57 -7.38 17.69 6.27
N VAL A 58 -6.33 17.71 7.07
CA VAL A 58 -5.29 16.68 7.03
C VAL A 58 -5.29 15.96 8.38
N ALA A 59 -5.64 14.67 8.35
CA ALA A 59 -5.56 13.80 9.50
C ALA A 59 -4.12 13.30 9.68
N ILE A 60 -3.59 13.42 10.89
CA ILE A 60 -2.31 12.85 11.31
C ILE A 60 -2.54 11.87 12.46
N PRO A 61 -1.69 10.84 12.63
CA PRO A 61 -1.70 10.00 13.82
C PRO A 61 -1.59 10.84 15.11
N ASP A 62 -2.35 10.48 16.13
CA ASP A 62 -2.21 11.01 17.48
C ASP A 62 -0.89 10.57 18.16
N GLU A 63 -0.47 9.33 17.89
CA GLU A 63 0.78 8.76 18.40
C GLU A 63 1.61 8.08 17.31
N LEU A 64 2.94 8.20 17.43
CA LEU A 64 3.92 7.58 16.52
C LEU A 64 5.09 7.00 17.33
N PRO A 65 4.85 5.95 18.15
CA PRO A 65 5.81 5.50 19.17
C PRO A 65 7.09 4.88 18.59
N GLU A 66 7.03 4.28 17.41
CA GLU A 66 8.18 3.62 16.76
C GLU A 66 9.03 4.56 15.90
N LEU A 67 8.60 5.82 15.74
CA LEU A 67 9.26 6.77 14.85
C LEU A 67 10.51 7.36 15.53
N ASP A 68 11.69 7.16 14.94
CA ASP A 68 12.93 7.75 15.44
C ASP A 68 12.83 9.28 15.57
N ARG A 69 13.57 9.84 16.53
CA ARG A 69 13.54 11.27 16.88
C ARG A 69 13.74 12.20 15.67
N ARG A 70 14.62 11.85 14.74
CA ARG A 70 14.87 12.69 13.54
C ARG A 70 13.65 12.71 12.62
N TRP A 71 13.03 11.55 12.43
CA TRP A 71 11.81 11.43 11.63
C TRP A 71 10.60 12.07 12.32
N ARG A 72 10.52 12.00 13.65
CA ARG A 72 9.53 12.75 14.44
C ARG A 72 9.62 14.25 14.18
N ALA A 73 10.82 14.82 14.31
CA ALA A 73 11.04 16.24 14.04
C ALA A 73 10.68 16.64 12.60
N ALA A 74 11.02 15.81 11.61
CA ALA A 74 10.67 16.06 10.22
C ALA A 74 9.16 16.01 9.97
N PHE A 75 8.46 15.06 10.61
CA PHE A 75 7.01 14.95 10.53
C PHE A 75 6.31 16.17 11.15
N ASP A 76 6.76 16.60 12.33
CA ASP A 76 6.18 17.74 13.04
C ASP A 76 6.35 19.03 12.20
N ALA A 77 7.54 19.23 11.63
CA ALA A 77 7.79 20.33 10.70
C ALA A 77 6.89 20.28 9.45
N ALA A 78 6.58 19.09 8.93
CA ALA A 78 5.67 18.94 7.79
C ALA A 78 4.22 19.28 8.18
N ALA A 79 3.76 18.86 9.36
CA ALA A 79 2.43 19.18 9.88
C ALA A 79 2.29 20.70 10.13
N GLU A 80 3.30 21.33 10.73
CA GLU A 80 3.35 22.79 10.91
C GLU A 80 3.31 23.54 9.57
N MET A 81 4.05 23.06 8.57
CA MET A 81 4.05 23.65 7.23
C MET A 81 2.67 23.56 6.57
N LEU A 82 1.92 22.47 6.77
CA LEU A 82 0.55 22.34 6.27
C LEU A 82 -0.39 23.32 6.97
N ALA A 83 -0.30 23.42 8.30
CA ALA A 83 -1.10 24.37 9.08
C ALA A 83 -0.84 25.82 8.65
N ALA A 84 0.43 26.20 8.45
CA ALA A 84 0.82 27.52 7.98
C ALA A 84 0.31 27.85 6.56
N ARG A 85 -0.02 26.82 5.76
CA ARG A 85 -0.62 26.95 4.42
C ARG A 85 -2.15 26.93 4.42
N GLY A 86 -2.78 27.01 5.60
CA GLY A 86 -4.24 27.05 5.74
C GLY A 86 -4.92 25.69 5.77
N CYS A 87 -4.17 24.60 5.96
CA CYS A 87 -4.79 23.29 6.22
C CYS A 87 -5.20 23.19 7.68
N ARG A 88 -6.38 22.61 7.95
CA ARG A 88 -6.78 22.21 9.29
C ARG A 88 -6.21 20.83 9.60
N VAL A 89 -5.14 20.80 10.39
CA VAL A 89 -4.52 19.55 10.85
C VAL A 89 -5.31 19.01 12.04
N VAL A 90 -5.70 17.74 12.00
CA VAL A 90 -6.39 17.05 13.10
C VAL A 90 -5.68 15.75 13.44
N THR A 91 -5.74 15.35 14.70
CA THR A 91 -5.25 14.06 15.14
C THR A 91 -6.33 12.99 15.04
N VAL A 92 -5.93 11.76 14.69
CA VAL A 92 -6.79 10.58 14.67
C VAL A 92 -6.06 9.40 15.28
N GLU A 93 -6.82 8.51 15.93
CA GLU A 93 -6.29 7.26 16.48
C GLU A 93 -5.75 6.38 15.35
N ILE A 94 -4.46 6.04 15.42
CA ILE A 94 -3.79 5.27 14.35
C ILE A 94 -3.95 3.76 14.51
N ALA A 95 -4.38 3.29 15.68
CA ALA A 95 -4.42 1.87 16.02
C ALA A 95 -5.23 1.00 15.03
N PRO A 96 -6.42 1.41 14.53
CA PRO A 96 -7.15 0.63 13.54
C PRO A 96 -6.38 0.47 12.21
N PHE A 97 -5.67 1.51 11.77
CA PHE A 97 -4.88 1.46 10.54
C PHE A 97 -3.67 0.52 10.70
N LEU A 98 -3.02 0.52 11.87
CA LEU A 98 -1.93 -0.40 12.18
C LEU A 98 -2.42 -1.85 12.31
N ALA A 99 -3.63 -2.07 12.84
CA ALA A 99 -4.25 -3.39 12.88
C ALA A 99 -4.49 -3.94 11.46
N ALA A 100 -5.06 -3.12 10.57
CA ALA A 100 -5.22 -3.49 9.16
C ALA A 100 -3.87 -3.74 8.46
N ALA A 101 -2.85 -2.91 8.72
CA ALA A 101 -1.52 -3.08 8.14
C ALA A 101 -0.85 -4.42 8.53
N LYS A 102 -1.09 -4.90 9.76
CA LYS A 102 -0.59 -6.19 10.23
C LYS A 102 -1.15 -7.38 9.44
N LEU A 103 -2.38 -7.29 8.93
CA LEU A 103 -2.99 -8.37 8.15
C LEU A 103 -2.17 -8.72 6.89
N LEU A 104 -1.35 -7.79 6.38
CA LEU A 104 -0.51 -8.00 5.19
C LEU A 104 0.61 -9.04 5.40
N TYR A 105 1.11 -9.19 6.63
CA TYR A 105 2.22 -10.11 6.94
C TYR A 105 1.90 -11.09 8.08
N ASP A 106 1.14 -10.66 9.09
CA ASP A 106 0.71 -11.49 10.22
C ASP A 106 -0.63 -12.19 9.96
N GLY A 107 -1.35 -11.78 8.92
CA GLY A 107 -2.63 -12.34 8.48
C GLY A 107 -2.49 -13.34 7.32
N ALA A 108 -3.63 -13.80 6.83
CA ALA A 108 -3.75 -14.75 5.73
C ALA A 108 -3.55 -14.13 4.35
N LEU A 109 -3.50 -12.80 4.22
CA LEU A 109 -3.26 -12.13 2.92
C LEU A 109 -1.91 -12.50 2.30
N ILE A 110 -0.95 -12.95 3.13
CA ILE A 110 0.34 -13.46 2.69
C ILE A 110 0.21 -14.68 1.76
N SER A 111 -0.92 -15.40 1.77
CA SER A 111 -1.17 -16.53 0.86
C SER A 111 -1.14 -16.15 -0.61
N GLU A 112 -1.43 -14.89 -0.97
CA GLU A 112 -1.32 -14.42 -2.36
C GLU A 112 0.12 -14.46 -2.86
N ARG A 113 1.13 -14.26 -1.99
CA ARG A 113 2.54 -14.40 -2.36
C ARG A 113 2.91 -15.84 -2.67
N TYR A 114 2.37 -16.78 -1.91
CA TYR A 114 2.54 -18.20 -2.21
C TYR A 114 1.85 -18.57 -3.52
N ALA A 115 0.63 -18.09 -3.77
CA ALA A 115 -0.05 -18.31 -5.03
C ALA A 115 0.74 -17.76 -6.24
N ALA A 116 1.47 -16.65 -6.05
CA ALA A 116 2.26 -16.04 -7.10
C ALA A 116 3.56 -16.79 -7.45
N VAL A 117 4.34 -17.22 -6.44
CA VAL A 117 5.70 -17.76 -6.66
C VAL A 117 6.03 -19.00 -5.81
N GLY A 118 5.14 -19.45 -4.94
CA GLY A 118 5.38 -20.54 -3.99
C GLY A 118 5.71 -21.87 -4.68
N GLU A 119 4.96 -22.25 -5.71
CA GLU A 119 5.24 -23.50 -6.47
C GLU A 119 6.62 -23.47 -7.14
N PHE A 120 7.07 -22.29 -7.60
CA PHE A 120 8.42 -22.14 -8.16
C PHE A 120 9.50 -22.33 -7.10
N ILE A 121 9.33 -21.73 -5.92
CA ILE A 121 10.25 -21.89 -4.79
C ILE A 121 10.37 -23.36 -4.39
N ASP A 122 9.23 -24.05 -4.32
CA ASP A 122 9.15 -25.47 -3.92
C ASP A 122 9.82 -26.41 -4.92
N ALA A 123 9.64 -26.16 -6.22
CA ALA A 123 10.17 -26.98 -7.29
C ALA A 123 11.67 -26.76 -7.55
N ASN A 124 12.25 -25.65 -7.06
CA ASN A 124 13.61 -25.23 -7.38
C ASN A 124 14.44 -24.96 -6.11
N PRO A 125 14.75 -25.98 -5.28
CA PRO A 125 15.48 -25.80 -4.03
C PRO A 125 16.92 -25.29 -4.23
N ASP A 126 17.49 -25.51 -5.41
CA ASP A 126 18.84 -25.06 -5.79
C ASP A 126 18.86 -23.66 -6.42
N ALA A 127 17.70 -23.01 -6.60
CA ALA A 127 17.65 -21.65 -7.11
C ALA A 127 18.26 -20.67 -6.11
N THR A 128 18.98 -19.66 -6.62
CA THR A 128 19.48 -18.57 -5.79
C THR A 128 18.34 -17.64 -5.41
N LEU A 129 17.75 -17.87 -4.24
CA LEU A 129 16.66 -17.08 -3.68
C LEU A 129 17.14 -16.30 -2.45
N ASP A 130 16.50 -15.16 -2.16
CA ASP A 130 16.69 -14.50 -0.87
C ASP A 130 16.10 -15.41 0.23
N PRO A 131 16.88 -15.77 1.27
CA PRO A 131 16.44 -16.73 2.28
C PRO A 131 15.29 -16.18 3.15
N THR A 132 15.27 -14.87 3.39
CA THR A 132 14.21 -14.23 4.18
C THR A 132 12.90 -14.28 3.40
N VAL A 133 12.91 -13.83 2.14
CA VAL A 133 11.73 -13.86 1.27
C VAL A 133 11.21 -15.29 1.10
N SER A 134 12.11 -16.24 0.84
CA SER A 134 11.72 -17.65 0.65
C SER A 134 11.05 -18.23 1.89
N SER A 135 11.58 -17.93 3.09
CA SER A 135 10.95 -18.38 4.34
C SER A 135 9.56 -17.78 4.57
N ILE A 136 9.37 -16.50 4.25
CA ILE A 136 8.07 -15.82 4.37
C ILE A 136 7.05 -16.44 3.41
N VAL A 137 7.44 -16.63 2.15
CA VAL A 137 6.54 -17.20 1.14
C VAL A 137 6.22 -18.66 1.46
N ALA A 138 7.22 -19.48 1.82
CA ALA A 138 7.00 -20.89 2.15
C ALA A 138 6.09 -21.06 3.38
N ALA A 139 6.20 -20.21 4.40
CA ALA A 139 5.33 -20.24 5.57
C ALA A 139 3.85 -19.98 5.22
N ALA A 140 3.57 -19.29 4.11
CA ALA A 140 2.22 -19.01 3.65
C ALA A 140 1.51 -20.22 3.01
N ARG A 141 2.23 -21.32 2.70
CA ARG A 141 1.67 -22.54 2.09
C ARG A 141 0.51 -23.12 2.89
N ASP A 142 0.64 -23.13 4.21
CA ASP A 142 -0.27 -23.85 5.12
C ASP A 142 -1.37 -22.96 5.72
N VAL A 143 -1.59 -21.77 5.15
CA VAL A 143 -2.63 -20.83 5.61
C VAL A 143 -4.03 -21.38 5.26
N PRO A 144 -4.92 -21.63 6.24
CA PRO A 144 -6.25 -22.15 5.96
C PRO A 144 -7.14 -21.12 5.25
N ALA A 145 -7.91 -21.56 4.26
CA ALA A 145 -8.78 -20.70 3.44
C ALA A 145 -9.78 -19.85 4.26
N HIS A 146 -10.30 -20.35 5.40
CA HIS A 146 -11.23 -19.59 6.23
C HIS A 146 -10.60 -18.34 6.85
N ARG A 147 -9.28 -18.33 7.11
CA ARG A 147 -8.58 -17.14 7.60
C ARG A 147 -8.47 -16.07 6.52
N LEU A 148 -8.21 -16.48 5.26
CA LEU A 148 -8.19 -15.55 4.14
C LEU A 148 -9.57 -14.87 3.94
N VAL A 149 -10.65 -15.64 4.07
CA VAL A 149 -12.02 -15.09 4.01
C VAL A 149 -12.26 -14.10 5.15
N HIS A 150 -11.85 -14.44 6.38
CA HIS A 150 -11.98 -13.57 7.54
C HIS A 150 -11.20 -12.26 7.36
N ASP A 151 -9.91 -12.35 7.02
CA ASP A 151 -9.05 -11.16 6.93
C ASP A 151 -9.48 -10.22 5.79
N ARG A 152 -10.06 -10.75 4.71
CA ARG A 152 -10.65 -9.94 3.63
C ARG A 152 -11.90 -9.16 4.05
N LEU A 153 -12.56 -9.51 5.16
CA LEU A 153 -13.70 -8.76 5.69
C LEU A 153 -13.26 -7.62 6.62
N GLU A 154 -12.03 -7.67 7.13
CA GLU A 154 -11.44 -6.65 8.01
C GLU A 154 -10.75 -5.51 7.23
N VAL A 155 -10.62 -5.64 5.90
CA VAL A 155 -10.01 -4.66 4.98
C VAL A 155 -11.07 -4.00 4.11
#